data_AF-A0A9E5N1C0-F1
#
_entry.id   AF-A0A9E5N1C0-F1
#
_cell.length_a   1.000
_cell.length_b   1.000
_cell.length_c   1.000
_cell.angle_alpha   90.00
_cell.angle_beta   90.00
_cell.angle_gamma   90.00
#
_symmetry.space_group_name_H-M   'P 1'
#
loop_
_entity.id
_entity.type
_entity.pdbx_description
1 polymer ?
#
loop_
_entity_poly.entity_id
_entity_poly.type
_entity_poly.pdbx_seq_one_letter_code
_entity_poly.pdbx_strand_id
1 'polypeptide(L)' 'MNDWLVFAEVYRLWYSLPLIVTVSLVYAATRHEDLGPILKHATRTIVWILAFMVIVFVILYVLSERL' A
#
# COMPACT_ATOMS: atom_id res chain seq x y z
N MET A 1 16.27 -17.51 -17.10
CA MET A 1 16.85 -16.16 -16.90
C MET A 1 15.77 -15.09 -16.72
N ASN A 2 14.54 -15.45 -16.32
CA ASN A 2 13.45 -14.50 -16.09
C ASN A 2 13.08 -14.41 -14.59
N ASP A 3 13.41 -15.46 -13.83
CA ASP A 3 13.03 -15.56 -12.41
C ASP A 3 13.71 -14.47 -11.57
N TRP A 4 14.98 -14.16 -11.87
CA TRP A 4 15.73 -13.12 -11.16
C TRP A 4 15.14 -11.70 -11.34
N LEU A 5 14.55 -11.41 -12.50
CA LEU A 5 13.85 -10.15 -12.75
C LEU A 5 12.57 -10.08 -11.92
N VAL A 6 11.80 -11.16 -11.89
CA VAL A 6 10.58 -11.23 -11.07
C VAL A 6 10.91 -11.06 -9.59
N PHE A 7 11.97 -11.71 -9.09
CA PHE A 7 12.40 -11.54 -7.70
C PHE A 7 12.85 -10.11 -7.38
N ALA A 8 13.56 -9.44 -8.30
CA ALA A 8 13.97 -8.05 -8.13
C ALA A 8 12.78 -7.09 -8.06
N GLU A 9 11.76 -7.28 -8.89
CA GLU A 9 10.54 -6.49 -8.90
C GLU A 9 9.71 -6.70 -7.63
N VAL A 10 9.56 -7.95 -7.19
CA VAL A 10 8.89 -8.27 -5.91
C VAL A 10 9.63 -7.65 -4.73
N TYR A 11 10.96 -7.64 -4.74
CA TYR A 11 11.76 -7.00 -3.70
C TYR A 11 11.52 -5.48 -3.64
N ARG A 12 11.29 -4.82 -4.77
CA ARG A 12 10.94 -3.39 -4.78
C ARG A 12 9.58 -3.12 -4.14
N LEU A 13 8.62 -4.02 -4.29
CA LEU A 13 7.30 -3.87 -3.66
C LEU A 13 7.39 -3.86 -2.12
N TRP A 14 8.44 -4.43 -1.52
CA TRP A 14 8.63 -4.39 -0.06
C TRP A 14 8.79 -2.97 0.49
N TYR A 15 9.29 -2.03 -0.30
CA TYR A 15 9.37 -0.62 0.11
C TYR A 15 7.99 0.05 0.25
N SER A 16 6.93 -0.53 -0.32
CA SER A 16 5.57 0.02 -0.19
C SER A 16 5.06 -0.06 1.25
N LEU A 17 5.37 -1.12 2.00
CA LEU A 17 4.90 -1.31 3.38
C LEU A 17 5.32 -0.16 4.32
N PRO A 18 6.63 0.14 4.50
CA PRO A 18 7.04 1.25 5.36
C PRO A 18 6.55 2.60 4.84
N LEU A 19 6.42 2.77 3.52
CA LEU A 19 5.95 4.01 2.90
C LEU A 19 4.47 4.26 3.20
N ILE A 20 3.62 3.25 3.05
CA ILE A 20 2.18 3.31 3.36
C ILE A 20 1.98 3.62 4.85
N VAL A 21 2.72 2.95 5.73
CA VAL A 21 2.67 3.19 7.18
C VAL A 21 3.09 4.63 7.51
N THR A 22 4.22 5.09 6.97
CA THR A 22 4.76 6.43 7.25
C THR A 22 3.82 7.52 6.77
N VAL A 23 3.35 7.45 5.52
CA VAL A 23 2.43 8.45 4.96
C VAL A 23 1.10 8.49 5.73
N SER A 24 0.56 7.33 6.11
CA SER A 24 -0.70 7.25 6.85
C SER A 24 -0.59 7.83 8.26
N LEU A 25 0.53 7.58 8.95
CA LEU A 25 0.82 8.16 10.26
C LEU A 25 1.00 9.66 10.18
N VAL A 26 1.81 10.16 9.23
CA VAL A 26 2.03 11.60 9.04
C VAL A 26 0.71 12.31 8.73
N TYR A 27 -0.10 11.77 7.81
CA TYR A 27 -1.41 12.32 7.49
C TYR A 27 -2.35 12.38 8.71
N ALA A 28 -2.36 11.35 9.56
CA ALA A 28 -3.22 11.32 10.73
C ALA A 28 -2.74 12.27 11.84
N ALA A 29 -1.42 12.38 12.02
CA ALA A 29 -0.75 13.19 13.03
C ALA A 29 -0.76 14.69 12.73
N THR A 30 -0.87 15.12 11.47
CA THR A 30 -1.06 16.55 11.15
C THR A 30 -2.46 17.06 11.50
N ARG A 31 -3.44 16.16 11.62
CA ARG A 31 -4.83 16.51 11.92
C ARG A 31 -5.21 16.31 13.39
N HIS A 32 -4.62 15.34 14.06
CA HIS A 32 -4.97 15.00 15.43
C HIS A 32 -3.70 15.01 16.29
N GLU A 33 -3.81 15.56 17.49
CA GLU A 33 -2.71 15.62 18.46
C GLU A 33 -2.73 14.43 19.43
N ASP A 34 -3.91 13.84 19.64
CA ASP A 34 -4.10 12.67 20.50
C ASP A 34 -3.73 11.36 19.78
N LEU A 35 -2.96 10.51 20.45
CA LEU A 35 -2.49 9.22 19.91
C LEU A 35 -3.63 8.29 19.46
N GLY A 36 -4.73 8.24 20.20
CA GLY A 36 -5.88 7.37 19.87
C GLY A 36 -6.48 7.69 18.49
N PRO A 37 -6.93 8.94 18.26
CA PRO A 37 -7.39 9.40 16.96
C PRO A 37 -6.37 9.23 15.83
N ILE A 38 -5.07 9.47 16.09
CA ILE A 38 -3.99 9.28 15.11
C ILE A 38 -3.98 7.83 14.63
N LEU A 39 -3.88 6.85 15.55
CA LEU A 39 -3.80 5.44 15.18
C LEU A 39 -5.07 4.96 14.48
N LYS A 40 -6.25 5.42 14.92
CA LYS A 40 -7.52 5.08 14.26
C LYS A 40 -7.60 5.59 12.83
N HIS A 41 -7.15 6.83 12.58
CA HIS A 41 -7.17 7.40 11.25
C HIS A 41 -6.08 6.80 10.36
N ALA A 42 -4.87 6.62 10.90
CA ALA A 42 -3.77 5.99 10.17
C ALA A 42 -4.14 4.57 9.72
N THR A 43 -4.66 3.73 10.61
CA THR A 43 -5.10 2.36 10.27
C THR A 43 -6.19 2.35 9.20
N ARG A 44 -7.20 3.23 9.31
CA ARG A 44 -8.23 3.37 8.27
C ARG A 44 -7.61 3.76 6.92
N THR A 45 -6.67 4.70 6.90
CA THR A 45 -5.97 5.13 5.68
C THR A 45 -5.13 4.01 5.08
N ILE A 46 -4.40 3.25 5.89
CA ILE A 46 -3.64 2.07 5.45
C ILE A 46 -4.56 1.06 4.76
N VAL A 47 -5.70 0.74 5.39
CA VAL A 47 -6.69 -0.20 4.84
C VAL A 47 -7.21 0.29 3.48
N TRP A 48 -7.54 1.58 3.34
CA TRP A 48 -8.00 2.12 2.05
C TRP A 48 -6.94 2.08 0.96
N ILE A 49 -5.68 2.41 1.28
CA ILE A 49 -4.58 2.34 0.31
C ILE A 49 -4.38 0.89 -0.17
N LEU A 50 -4.30 -0.07 0.77
CA LEU A 50 -4.12 -1.48 0.43
C LEU A 50 -5.30 -2.03 -0.37
N ALA A 51 -6.54 -1.72 0.04
CA ALA A 51 -7.74 -2.12 -0.70
C ALA A 51 -7.73 -1.57 -2.13
N PHE A 52 -7.38 -0.30 -2.31
CA PHE A 52 -7.26 0.30 -3.63
C PHE A 52 -6.19 -0.37 -4.48
N MET A 53 -4.99 -0.60 -3.92
CA MET A 53 -3.90 -1.29 -4.63
C MET A 53 -4.30 -2.71 -5.08
N VAL A 54 -4.98 -3.46 -4.21
CA VAL A 54 -5.48 -4.80 -4.53
C VAL A 54 -6.53 -4.75 -5.64
N ILE A 55 -7.48 -3.81 -5.58
CA ILE A 55 -8.50 -3.65 -6.63
C ILE A 55 -7.85 -3.38 -7.98
N VAL A 56 -6.91 -2.43 -8.04
CA VAL A 56 -6.18 -2.11 -9.27
C VAL A 56 -5.39 -3.32 -9.77
N PHE A 57 -4.70 -4.03 -8.87
CA PHE A 57 -3.96 -5.25 -9.23
C PHE A 57 -4.88 -6.31 -9.83
N VAL A 58 -6.05 -6.58 -9.23
CA VAL A 58 -7.03 -7.54 -9.75
C VAL A 58 -7.53 -7.13 -11.13
N ILE A 59 -7.83 -5.85 -11.33
CA ILE A 59 -8.26 -5.34 -12.65
C ILE A 59 -7.18 -5.57 -13.69
N LEU A 60 -5.93 -5.20 -13.39
CA LEU A 60 -4.80 -5.36 -14.30
C LEU A 60 -4.50 -6.83 -14.59
N TYR A 61 -4.58 -7.70 -13.58
CA TYR A 61 -4.39 -9.14 -13.73
C TYR A 61 -5.44 -9.73 -14.67
N VAL A 62 -6.72 -9.43 -14.43
CA VAL A 62 -7.81 -9.90 -15.30
C VAL A 62 -7.66 -9.38 -16.73
N LEU A 63 -7.24 -8.11 -16.89
CA LEU A 63 -7.02 -7.53 -18.22
C LEU A 63 -5.82 -8.19 -18.93
N SER A 64 -4.74 -8.46 -18.20
CA SER A 64 -3.54 -9.12 -18.74
C SER A 64 -3.80 -10.56 -19.20
N GLU A 65 -4.76 -11.26 -18.59
CA GLU A 65 -5.17 -12.62 -19.03
C GLU A 65 -6.08 -12.60 -20.27
N ARG A 66 -6.61 -11.43 -20.63
CA ARG A 66 -7.56 -11.26 -21.75
C ARG A 66 -6.96 -10.58 -22.97
N LEU A 67 -5.79 -9.95 -22.83
CA LEU A 67 -4.98 -9.35 -23.89
C LEU A 67 -3.91 -10.34 -24.36
#